data_AF-A0AAN7V2P5-F1
#
_entry.id   AF-A0AAN7V2P5-F1
#
_cell.length_a   1.000
_cell.length_b   1.000
_cell.length_c   1.000
_cell.angle_alpha   90.00
_cell.angle_beta   90.00
_cell.angle_gamma   90.00
#
_symmetry.space_group_name_H-M   'P 1'
#
loop_
_entity.id
_entity.type
_entity.pdbx_description
1 polymer ?
#
loop_
_entity_poly.entity_id
_entity_poly.type
_entity_poly.pdbx_seq_one_letter_code
_entity_poly.pdbx_strand_id
1 'polypeptide(L)'
;MTVIIVFILQLCISLTFQDSLDINSVPVHIDEDFYWRDYRGSIPKDALVGGSKLNRPTYIGQVVHSNSLIPGPIVQEDKGMYFYFEGDAYFVTENVKIFCTKHPEKFNWTKIHNGEVRNGLDVNRFVIGGSNNMYIGRIRYHDGDLVGRFSLDSSSYSTLISFEGSVDDMLVEGNTFEILYYIDDGRKRQFVSFSLKKTFNSFLIVANSLITLWFSKFLQ
;
A
#
# COMPACT_ATOMS: atom_id res chain seq x y z
N MET A 1 -43.65 -21.89 -18.80
CA MET A 1 -43.76 -20.76 -17.84
C MET A 1 -42.62 -20.77 -16.82
N THR A 2 -42.25 -21.93 -16.28
CA THR A 2 -41.18 -22.10 -15.27
C THR A 2 -39.77 -21.74 -15.77
N VAL A 3 -39.45 -22.04 -17.03
CA VAL A 3 -38.12 -21.75 -17.62
C VAL A 3 -37.87 -20.24 -17.78
N ILE A 4 -38.93 -19.46 -18.06
CA ILE A 4 -38.85 -18.00 -18.22
C ILE A 4 -38.57 -17.33 -16.88
N ILE A 5 -39.14 -17.84 -15.78
CA ILE A 5 -38.96 -17.31 -14.43
C ILE A 5 -37.51 -17.53 -13.94
N VAL A 6 -36.92 -18.70 -14.25
CA VAL A 6 -35.53 -19.00 -13.90
C VAL A 6 -34.55 -18.10 -14.68
N PHE A 7 -34.81 -17.84 -15.97
CA PHE A 7 -33.99 -16.93 -16.77
C PHE A 7 -34.07 -15.47 -16.29
N ILE A 8 -35.26 -15.00 -15.90
CA ILE A 8 -35.44 -13.64 -15.35
C ILE A 8 -34.73 -13.50 -14.00
N LEU A 9 -34.79 -14.52 -13.13
CA LEU A 9 -34.05 -14.52 -11.86
C LEU A 9 -32.53 -14.53 -12.07
N GLN A 10 -32.03 -15.32 -13.02
CA GLN A 10 -30.60 -15.36 -13.36
C GLN A 10 -30.12 -14.00 -13.91
N LEU A 11 -30.92 -13.35 -14.77
CA LEU A 11 -30.63 -12.00 -15.28
C LEU A 11 -30.70 -10.93 -14.19
N CYS A 12 -31.65 -11.01 -13.26
CA CYS A 12 -31.72 -10.10 -12.11
C CYS A 12 -30.49 -10.19 -11.22
N ILE A 13 -29.98 -11.39 -10.94
CA ILE A 13 -28.77 -11.58 -10.12
C ILE A 13 -27.54 -10.99 -10.82
N SER A 14 -27.42 -11.15 -12.14
CA SER A 14 -26.32 -10.56 -12.93
C SER A 14 -26.42 -9.04 -13.05
N LEU A 15 -27.63 -8.48 -13.19
CA LEU A 15 -27.85 -7.02 -13.25
C LEU A 15 -27.69 -6.34 -11.88
N THR A 16 -27.93 -7.03 -10.77
CA THR A 16 -27.66 -6.48 -9.42
C THR A 16 -26.17 -6.39 -9.06
N PHE A 17 -25.27 -6.92 -9.89
CA PHE A 17 -23.83 -6.84 -9.63
C PHE A 17 -23.18 -5.58 -10.21
N GLN A 18 -23.90 -4.78 -11.00
CA GLN A 18 -23.29 -3.68 -11.75
C GLN A 18 -23.41 -2.29 -11.12
N ASP A 19 -24.27 -2.07 -10.12
CA ASP A 19 -24.45 -0.72 -9.55
C ASP A 19 -24.29 -0.71 -8.02
N SER A 20 -23.06 -0.43 -7.56
CA SER A 20 -22.82 0.18 -6.25
C SER A 20 -21.63 1.14 -6.31
N LEU A 21 -21.73 2.17 -7.14
CA LEU A 21 -20.98 3.42 -6.92
C LEU A 21 -21.90 4.33 -6.11
N ASP A 22 -21.83 4.22 -4.78
CA ASP A 22 -22.57 5.12 -3.90
C ASP A 22 -21.89 6.50 -3.91
N ILE A 23 -22.46 7.42 -4.70
CA ILE A 23 -22.20 8.85 -4.66
C ILE A 23 -22.95 9.42 -3.46
N ASN A 24 -22.33 9.33 -2.28
CA ASN A 24 -22.65 10.18 -1.15
C ASN A 24 -21.35 10.76 -0.62
N SER A 25 -21.13 12.03 -0.93
CA SER A 25 -20.01 12.86 -0.56
C SER A 25 -19.76 12.87 0.95
N VAL A 26 -18.76 12.11 1.39
CA VAL A 26 -18.04 12.45 2.64
C VAL A 26 -17.09 13.58 2.27
N PRO A 27 -17.07 14.72 2.99
CA PRO A 27 -15.95 15.64 2.88
C PRO A 27 -14.73 14.91 3.44
N VAL A 28 -14.00 14.21 2.57
CA VAL A 28 -12.69 13.67 2.91
C VAL A 28 -11.78 14.88 2.98
N HIS A 29 -11.60 15.42 4.18
CA HIS A 29 -10.50 16.32 4.43
C HIS A 29 -9.23 15.47 4.34
N ILE A 30 -8.71 15.29 3.12
CA ILE A 30 -7.37 14.74 2.87
C ILE A 30 -6.39 15.85 3.27
N ASP A 31 -6.31 16.12 4.57
CA ASP A 31 -5.06 16.63 5.15
C ASP A 31 -4.21 15.40 5.52
N GLU A 32 -4.02 14.50 4.55
CA GLU A 32 -2.93 13.56 4.63
C GLU A 32 -1.69 14.37 4.24
N ASP A 33 -0.85 14.68 5.24
CA ASP A 33 0.41 15.39 5.06
C ASP A 33 1.30 14.75 3.95
N PHE A 34 1.01 13.50 3.57
CA PHE A 34 1.58 12.76 2.46
C PHE A 34 0.57 11.77 1.87
N TYR A 35 0.76 11.37 0.61
CA TYR A 35 -0.15 10.48 -0.09
C TYR A 35 0.54 9.73 -1.24
N TRP A 36 -0.09 8.67 -1.74
CA TRP A 36 0.33 7.94 -2.93
C TRP A 36 -0.53 8.32 -4.13
N ARG A 37 0.07 8.56 -5.29
CA ARG A 37 -0.65 8.76 -6.56
C ARG A 37 -0.05 7.93 -7.67
N ASP A 38 -0.80 7.73 -8.74
CA ASP A 38 -0.31 6.99 -9.90
C ASP A 38 0.88 7.70 -10.54
N TYR A 39 1.92 6.93 -10.80
CA TYR A 39 3.09 7.37 -11.54
C TYR A 39 2.88 7.11 -13.03
N ARG A 40 2.98 8.17 -13.83
CA ARG A 40 2.76 8.12 -15.30
C ARG A 40 4.03 8.43 -16.08
N GLY A 41 5.19 8.06 -15.54
CA GLY A 41 6.50 8.31 -16.17
C GLY A 41 7.02 9.74 -16.02
N SER A 42 6.33 10.61 -15.29
CA SER A 42 6.77 11.98 -14.97
C SER A 42 6.84 12.18 -13.47
N ILE A 43 7.94 12.74 -12.97
CA ILE A 43 8.12 13.05 -11.55
C ILE A 43 7.28 14.28 -11.17
N PRO A 44 6.32 14.14 -10.23
CA PRO A 44 5.57 15.28 -9.73
C PRO A 44 6.41 16.23 -8.85
N LYS A 45 6.02 17.51 -8.78
CA LYS A 45 6.77 18.54 -8.02
C LYS A 45 6.86 18.29 -6.52
N ASP A 46 5.82 17.69 -5.96
CA ASP A 46 5.71 17.37 -4.54
C ASP A 46 6.03 15.89 -4.25
N ALA A 47 6.75 15.20 -5.14
CA ALA A 47 7.30 13.88 -4.84
C ALA A 47 8.45 13.98 -3.84
N LEU A 48 8.44 13.14 -2.80
CA LEU A 48 9.51 13.12 -1.81
C LEU A 48 10.76 12.46 -2.42
N VAL A 49 11.88 13.18 -2.40
CA VAL A 49 13.18 12.61 -2.77
C VAL A 49 13.59 11.60 -1.70
N GLY A 50 13.74 10.34 -2.10
CA GLY A 50 14.13 9.26 -1.20
C GLY A 50 15.65 9.09 -1.09
N GLY A 51 16.37 9.40 -2.16
CA GLY A 51 17.83 9.29 -2.20
C GLY A 51 18.40 9.71 -3.55
N SER A 52 19.48 9.04 -3.96
CA SER A 52 20.13 9.32 -5.24
C SER A 52 20.86 8.10 -5.80
N LYS A 53 21.06 8.08 -7.12
CA LYS A 53 21.84 7.08 -7.85
C LYS A 53 22.67 7.79 -8.91
N LEU A 54 24.00 7.68 -8.85
CA LEU A 54 24.91 8.33 -9.82
C LEU A 54 24.57 9.81 -10.02
N ASN A 55 24.36 10.55 -8.92
CA ASN A 55 23.94 11.96 -8.90
C ASN A 55 22.56 12.27 -9.50
N ARG A 56 21.75 11.26 -9.85
CA ARG A 56 20.33 11.42 -10.21
C ARG A 56 19.44 11.21 -8.97
N PRO A 57 18.47 12.08 -8.71
CA PRO A 57 17.48 11.86 -7.66
C PRO A 57 16.75 10.53 -7.83
N THR A 58 16.49 9.86 -6.71
CA THR A 58 15.59 8.71 -6.64
C THR A 58 14.38 9.05 -5.78
N TYR A 59 13.22 8.61 -6.22
CA TYR A 59 11.94 8.84 -5.56
C TYR A 59 11.40 7.52 -5.02
N ILE A 60 10.49 7.63 -4.06
CA ILE A 60 9.88 6.47 -3.43
C ILE A 60 8.68 6.04 -4.27
N GLY A 61 8.80 4.88 -4.91
CA GLY A 61 7.73 4.20 -5.62
C GLY A 61 7.12 3.06 -4.81
N GLN A 62 5.95 2.62 -5.24
CA GLN A 62 5.29 1.41 -4.75
C GLN A 62 4.55 0.71 -5.89
N VAL A 63 4.59 -0.61 -5.93
CA VAL A 63 3.88 -1.42 -6.93
C VAL A 63 3.18 -2.62 -6.29
N VAL A 64 2.07 -3.05 -6.89
CA VAL A 64 1.43 -4.33 -6.54
C VAL A 64 2.05 -5.43 -7.39
N HIS A 65 2.65 -6.42 -6.75
CA HIS A 65 3.19 -7.61 -7.40
C HIS A 65 2.89 -8.85 -6.53
N SER A 66 2.37 -9.91 -7.12
CA SER A 66 2.03 -11.16 -6.40
C SER A 66 1.20 -10.95 -5.13
N ASN A 67 0.14 -10.12 -5.22
CA ASN A 67 -0.73 -9.71 -4.09
C ASN A 67 -0.02 -8.99 -2.93
N SER A 68 1.24 -8.59 -3.12
CA SER A 68 2.01 -7.80 -2.17
C SER A 68 2.23 -6.40 -2.72
N LEU A 69 2.21 -5.43 -1.82
CA LEU A 69 2.46 -4.03 -2.13
C LEU A 69 3.91 -3.74 -1.72
N ILE A 70 4.76 -3.41 -2.69
CA ILE A 70 6.23 -3.43 -2.53
C ILE A 70 6.78 -2.04 -2.82
N PRO A 71 7.49 -1.39 -1.87
CA PRO A 71 8.17 -0.13 -2.12
C PRO A 71 9.54 -0.34 -2.78
N GLY A 72 10.01 0.68 -3.49
CA GLY A 72 11.29 0.65 -4.19
C GLY A 72 11.61 1.97 -4.91
N PRO A 73 12.76 2.07 -5.59
CA PRO A 73 13.21 3.32 -6.18
C PRO A 73 12.60 3.58 -7.56
N ILE A 74 12.19 4.82 -7.78
CA ILE A 74 11.98 5.41 -9.11
C ILE A 74 13.19 6.30 -9.38
N VAL A 75 14.08 5.86 -10.26
CA VAL A 75 15.24 6.67 -10.66
C VAL A 75 14.78 7.72 -11.66
N GLN A 76 15.16 8.97 -11.44
CA GLN A 76 14.82 10.03 -12.39
C GLN A 76 15.31 9.69 -13.80
N GLU A 77 14.46 9.94 -14.81
CA GLU A 77 14.64 9.62 -16.24
C GLU A 77 14.42 8.16 -16.66
N ASP A 78 14.44 7.18 -15.74
CA ASP A 78 14.23 5.77 -16.09
C ASP A 78 12.74 5.47 -16.39
N LYS A 79 11.82 6.36 -15.99
CA LYS A 79 10.36 6.29 -16.26
C LYS A 79 9.65 5.01 -15.78
N GLY A 80 10.27 4.30 -14.85
CA GLY A 80 9.70 3.14 -14.18
C GLY A 80 10.19 3.02 -12.75
N MET A 81 9.83 1.92 -12.12
CA MET A 81 10.21 1.56 -10.76
C MET A 81 10.97 0.25 -10.77
N TYR A 82 12.04 0.18 -9.99
CA TYR A 82 12.72 -1.06 -9.67
C TYR A 82 12.16 -1.64 -8.37
N PHE A 83 12.13 -2.96 -8.24
CA PHE A 83 11.83 -3.62 -6.97
C PHE A 83 12.42 -5.03 -6.93
N TYR A 84 12.56 -5.58 -5.72
CA TYR A 84 13.02 -6.94 -5.50
C TYR A 84 11.91 -7.78 -4.87
N PHE A 85 11.68 -8.97 -5.42
CA PHE A 85 10.68 -9.91 -4.93
C PHE A 85 11.15 -11.36 -5.13
N GLU A 86 11.11 -12.15 -4.06
CA GLU A 86 11.33 -13.61 -4.05
C GLU A 86 12.58 -14.12 -4.81
N GLY A 87 13.71 -13.40 -4.76
CA GLY A 87 14.95 -13.84 -5.42
C GLY A 87 15.33 -13.05 -6.66
N ASP A 88 14.38 -12.31 -7.22
CA ASP A 88 14.53 -11.65 -8.52
C ASP A 88 14.36 -10.14 -8.44
N ALA A 89 15.13 -9.45 -9.29
CA ALA A 89 15.03 -8.02 -9.54
C ALA A 89 14.07 -7.75 -10.70
N TYR A 90 13.26 -6.71 -10.56
CA TYR A 90 12.24 -6.36 -11.54
C TYR A 90 12.28 -4.86 -11.85
N PHE A 91 11.94 -4.53 -13.10
CA PHE A 91 11.67 -3.17 -13.55
C PHE A 91 10.29 -3.10 -14.20
N VAL A 92 9.46 -2.16 -13.76
CA VAL A 92 8.07 -2.01 -14.22
C VAL A 92 7.70 -0.56 -14.47
N THR A 93 6.89 -0.33 -15.50
CA THR A 93 6.38 1.01 -15.87
C THR A 93 4.89 1.17 -15.61
N GLU A 94 4.18 0.08 -15.36
CA GLU A 94 2.73 0.05 -15.15
C GLU A 94 2.38 -0.22 -13.69
N ASN A 95 1.21 0.27 -13.26
CA ASN A 95 0.68 0.08 -11.90
C ASN A 95 1.60 0.56 -10.78
N VAL A 96 2.49 1.51 -11.10
CA VAL A 96 3.39 2.17 -10.15
C VAL A 96 2.68 3.35 -9.50
N LYS A 97 2.86 3.50 -8.19
CA LYS A 97 2.52 4.71 -7.43
C LYS A 97 3.78 5.40 -6.96
N ILE A 98 3.70 6.71 -6.75
CA ILE A 98 4.79 7.55 -6.24
C ILE A 98 4.34 8.27 -4.96
N PHE A 99 5.24 8.30 -3.98
CA PHE A 99 5.02 8.93 -2.68
C PHE A 99 5.21 10.44 -2.76
N CYS A 100 4.23 11.21 -2.27
CA CYS A 100 4.19 12.65 -2.41
C CYS A 100 3.78 13.34 -1.11
N THR A 101 4.26 14.55 -0.89
CA THR A 101 3.99 15.34 0.32
C THR A 101 4.17 16.83 0.05
N LYS A 102 3.33 17.65 0.68
CA LYS A 102 3.53 19.11 0.75
C LYS A 102 4.44 19.53 1.90
N HIS A 103 4.78 18.59 2.78
CA HIS A 103 5.50 18.78 4.03
C HIS A 103 6.75 17.89 4.12
N PRO A 104 7.70 18.00 3.16
CA PRO A 104 8.91 17.18 3.17
C PRO A 104 9.73 17.34 4.46
N GLU A 105 9.64 18.48 5.15
CA GLU A 105 10.29 18.76 6.43
C GLU A 105 9.84 17.84 7.58
N LYS A 106 8.67 17.20 7.46
CA LYS A 106 8.16 16.25 8.45
C LYS A 106 8.72 14.84 8.29
N PHE A 107 9.51 14.60 7.25
CA PHE A 107 10.12 13.30 6.97
C PHE A 107 11.60 13.34 7.30
N ASN A 108 12.05 12.35 8.05
CA ASN A 108 13.45 12.18 8.35
C ASN A 108 13.87 10.72 8.23
N TRP A 109 15.18 10.53 8.09
CA TRP A 109 15.82 9.23 7.99
C TRP A 109 16.55 8.95 9.30
N THR A 110 16.35 7.76 9.85
CA THR A 110 17.10 7.30 11.02
C THR A 110 17.93 6.09 10.64
N LYS A 111 19.24 6.17 10.90
CA LYS A 111 20.16 5.06 10.65
C LYS A 111 19.93 3.96 11.66
N ILE A 112 19.86 2.73 11.19
CA ILE A 112 19.61 1.52 11.96
C ILE A 112 20.66 0.48 11.59
N HIS A 113 21.17 -0.19 12.62
CA HIS A 113 21.95 -1.40 12.47
C HIS A 113 21.08 -2.62 12.86
N ASN A 114 21.18 -3.72 12.12
CA ASN A 114 20.37 -4.94 12.28
C ASN A 114 20.33 -5.49 13.74
N GLY A 115 21.32 -5.13 14.59
CA GLY A 115 21.36 -5.47 16.02
C GLY A 115 20.67 -4.50 16.99
N GLU A 116 20.34 -3.27 16.57
CA GLU A 116 19.83 -2.19 17.44
C GLU A 116 18.31 -2.16 17.57
N VAL A 117 17.61 -2.89 16.70
CA VAL A 117 16.14 -2.95 16.63
C VAL A 117 15.51 -3.50 17.91
N ARG A 118 16.28 -4.27 18.68
CA ARG A 118 15.84 -4.89 19.93
C ARG A 118 15.64 -3.87 21.07
N ASN A 119 16.15 -2.64 20.96
CA ASN A 119 16.17 -1.65 22.05
C ASN A 119 15.32 -0.40 21.76
N GLY A 120 14.00 -0.56 21.64
CA GLY A 120 13.07 0.56 21.80
C GLY A 120 12.89 1.47 20.59
N LEU A 121 12.99 0.93 19.37
CA LEU A 121 12.54 1.67 18.19
C LEU A 121 11.03 1.91 18.25
N ASP A 122 10.63 3.17 18.12
CA ASP A 122 9.22 3.55 17.99
C ASP A 122 8.74 3.32 16.55
N VAL A 123 8.47 2.06 16.23
CA VAL A 123 8.00 1.61 14.91
C VAL A 123 6.72 2.31 14.45
N ASN A 124 5.94 2.89 15.37
CA ASN A 124 4.71 3.62 15.03
C ASN A 124 4.98 4.88 14.23
N ARG A 125 6.22 5.39 14.26
CA ARG A 125 6.63 6.57 13.49
C ARG A 125 7.16 6.22 12.11
N PHE A 126 7.47 4.94 11.85
CA PHE A 126 8.01 4.53 10.56
C PHE A 126 6.94 4.57 9.48
N VAL A 127 7.35 4.98 8.29
CA VAL A 127 6.43 5.08 7.15
C VAL A 127 6.28 3.70 6.53
N ILE A 128 5.07 3.15 6.61
CA ILE A 128 4.70 1.91 5.94
C ILE A 128 4.66 2.17 4.43
N GLY A 129 5.52 1.47 3.70
CA GLY A 129 5.67 1.56 2.25
C GLY A 129 5.06 0.40 1.50
N GLY A 130 4.48 -0.59 2.19
CA GLY A 130 3.98 -1.79 1.56
C GLY A 130 3.08 -2.62 2.47
N SER A 131 2.68 -3.79 1.98
CA SER A 131 1.92 -4.77 2.77
C SER A 131 2.83 -5.46 3.81
N ASN A 132 2.25 -6.22 4.75
CA ASN A 132 2.99 -7.07 5.69
C ASN A 132 4.04 -6.31 6.53
N ASN A 133 3.74 -5.07 6.94
CA ASN A 133 4.68 -4.21 7.67
C ASN A 133 6.00 -4.00 6.91
N MET A 134 5.94 -3.89 5.58
CA MET A 134 7.06 -3.41 4.78
C MET A 134 7.15 -1.88 4.92
N TYR A 135 8.31 -1.43 5.36
CA TYR A 135 8.60 -0.02 5.59
C TYR A 135 9.55 0.52 4.53
N ILE A 136 9.54 1.83 4.35
CA ILE A 136 10.44 2.51 3.43
C ILE A 136 11.81 2.65 4.08
N GLY A 137 12.82 2.10 3.43
CA GLY A 137 14.21 2.24 3.83
C GLY A 137 15.07 2.76 2.69
N ARG A 138 16.33 3.08 3.01
CA ARG A 138 17.37 3.30 2.01
C ARG A 138 18.73 2.85 2.50
N ILE A 139 19.60 2.45 1.59
CA ILE A 139 20.97 2.06 1.88
C ILE A 139 21.96 2.91 1.10
N ARG A 140 23.11 3.19 1.69
CA ARG A 140 24.25 3.78 0.98
C ARG A 140 24.75 2.76 -0.05
N TYR A 141 24.65 3.09 -1.34
CA TYR A 141 25.10 2.24 -2.43
C TYR A 141 25.91 3.07 -3.43
N HIS A 142 27.19 2.72 -3.58
CA HIS A 142 28.20 3.57 -4.22
C HIS A 142 28.15 5.01 -3.66
N ASP A 143 28.00 6.00 -4.54
CA ASP A 143 27.97 7.42 -4.18
C ASP A 143 26.57 7.94 -3.84
N GLY A 144 25.56 7.07 -3.82
CA GLY A 144 24.16 7.46 -3.61
C GLY A 144 23.47 6.72 -2.45
N ASP A 145 22.18 7.04 -2.29
CA ASP A 145 21.28 6.38 -1.35
C ASP A 145 20.15 5.72 -2.13
N LEU A 146 20.15 4.39 -2.12
CA LEU A 146 19.19 3.58 -2.85
C LEU A 146 17.97 3.33 -1.97
N VAL A 147 16.79 3.78 -2.41
CA VAL A 147 15.50 3.46 -1.77
C VAL A 147 15.19 1.98 -1.94
N GLY A 148 14.59 1.38 -0.94
CA GLY A 148 14.11 0.01 -0.98
C GLY A 148 13.15 -0.26 0.17
N ARG A 149 13.05 -1.53 0.53
CA ARG A 149 12.18 -1.99 1.61
C ARG A 149 12.98 -2.65 2.71
N PHE A 150 12.36 -2.74 3.87
CA PHE A 150 12.75 -3.73 4.86
C PHE A 150 11.50 -4.28 5.52
N SER A 151 11.58 -5.54 5.96
CA SER A 151 10.50 -6.21 6.68
C SER A 151 10.98 -6.51 8.09
N LEU A 152 10.08 -6.42 9.07
CA LEU A 152 10.35 -6.90 10.41
C LEU A 152 9.95 -8.39 10.47
N ASP A 153 10.92 -9.30 10.37
CA ASP A 153 10.64 -10.72 10.63
C ASP A 153 10.72 -10.99 12.14
N SER A 154 9.57 -11.27 12.74
CA SER A 154 9.44 -11.60 14.16
C SER A 154 9.52 -13.10 14.45
N SER A 155 9.89 -13.93 13.47
CA SER A 155 9.66 -15.38 13.54
C SER A 155 10.59 -16.17 14.47
N SER A 156 11.72 -15.64 14.96
CA SER A 156 12.60 -16.41 15.87
C SER A 156 13.64 -15.57 16.59
N TYR A 157 13.43 -15.18 17.87
CA TYR A 157 14.43 -14.69 18.84
C TYR A 157 15.50 -13.65 18.38
N SER A 158 15.40 -13.10 17.18
CA SER A 158 16.22 -12.07 16.58
C SER A 158 15.32 -11.38 15.55
N THR A 159 15.06 -10.09 15.73
CA THR A 159 14.41 -9.30 14.68
C THR A 159 15.42 -9.12 13.57
N LEU A 160 15.44 -10.02 12.60
CA LEU A 160 16.26 -9.85 11.41
C LEU A 160 15.58 -8.78 10.57
N ILE A 161 16.30 -7.70 10.32
CA ILE A 161 15.94 -6.72 9.30
C ILE A 161 16.98 -6.77 8.20
N SER A 162 16.60 -7.30 7.04
CA SER A 162 17.31 -7.10 5.79
C SER A 162 16.70 -5.92 5.05
N PHE A 163 17.54 -4.97 4.66
CA PHE A 163 17.17 -4.05 3.58
C PHE A 163 17.23 -4.82 2.27
N GLU A 164 16.21 -4.67 1.43
CA GLU A 164 16.13 -5.21 0.08
C GLU A 164 15.80 -4.06 -0.87
N GLY A 165 16.74 -3.76 -1.77
CA GLY A 165 16.55 -2.83 -2.87
C GLY A 165 16.90 -3.50 -4.20
N SER A 166 16.38 -2.95 -5.29
CA SER A 166 16.78 -3.36 -6.63
C SER A 166 17.09 -2.14 -7.48
N VAL A 167 18.13 -2.25 -8.29
CA VAL A 167 18.48 -1.28 -9.31
C VAL A 167 19.36 -1.93 -10.37
N ASP A 168 19.16 -1.59 -11.66
CA ASP A 168 19.90 -2.19 -12.79
C ASP A 168 19.91 -3.73 -12.75
N ASP A 169 18.74 -4.32 -12.43
CA ASP A 169 18.54 -5.77 -12.28
C ASP A 169 19.41 -6.44 -11.21
N MET A 170 20.00 -5.65 -10.30
CA MET A 170 20.82 -6.13 -9.20
C MET A 170 20.10 -6.00 -7.86
N LEU A 171 20.15 -7.05 -7.05
CA LEU A 171 19.77 -7.02 -5.64
C LEU A 171 20.85 -6.30 -4.83
N VAL A 172 20.41 -5.35 -4.00
CA VAL A 172 21.24 -4.70 -3.01
C VAL A 172 20.68 -4.98 -1.63
N GLU A 173 21.49 -5.63 -0.79
CA GLU A 173 21.18 -5.93 0.60
C GLU A 173 22.20 -5.31 1.55
N GLY A 174 21.79 -5.07 2.79
CA GLY A 174 22.73 -4.71 3.84
C GLY A 174 22.12 -4.64 5.22
N ASN A 175 23.02 -4.67 6.21
CA ASN A 175 22.69 -4.71 7.64
C ASN A 175 22.74 -3.33 8.33
N THR A 176 23.06 -2.29 7.56
CA THR A 176 23.10 -0.90 7.99
C THR A 176 22.40 -0.08 6.94
N PHE A 177 21.25 0.49 7.30
CA PHE A 177 20.38 1.22 6.39
C PHE A 177 19.68 2.32 7.19
N GLU A 178 19.00 3.21 6.49
CA GLU A 178 18.16 4.23 7.11
C GLU A 178 16.69 3.92 6.88
N ILE A 179 15.86 4.27 7.85
CA ILE A 179 14.41 4.08 7.81
C ILE A 179 13.75 5.44 7.73
N LEU A 180 12.76 5.57 6.84
CA LEU A 180 11.93 6.76 6.76
C LEU A 180 10.95 6.78 7.92
N TYR A 181 10.95 7.87 8.68
CA TYR A 181 9.97 8.10 9.73
C TYR A 181 9.33 9.48 9.58
N TYR A 182 8.12 9.58 10.12
CA TYR A 182 7.30 10.77 10.07
C TYR A 182 7.23 11.45 11.45
N ILE A 183 7.41 12.76 11.46
CA ILE A 183 7.28 13.60 12.64
C ILE A 183 5.84 14.09 12.71
N ASP A 184 5.08 13.53 13.66
CA ASP A 184 3.73 13.98 13.95
C ASP A 184 3.77 15.12 14.98
N ASP A 185 3.14 16.24 14.64
CA ASP A 185 2.98 17.40 15.54
C ASP A 185 1.92 17.17 16.63
N GLY A 186 1.34 15.97 16.73
CA GLY A 186 0.37 15.61 17.76
C GLY A 186 -1.05 16.11 17.45
N ARG A 187 -1.33 16.52 16.22
CA ARG A 187 -2.71 16.73 15.77
C ARG A 187 -3.38 15.36 15.70
N LYS A 188 -4.30 15.10 16.65
CA LYS A 188 -5.03 13.83 16.80
C LYS A 188 -5.47 13.29 15.43
N ARG A 189 -4.76 12.29 14.91
CA ARG A 189 -5.25 11.49 13.80
C ARG A 189 -6.46 10.71 14.30
N GLN A 190 -7.65 11.07 13.83
CA GLN A 190 -8.77 10.14 13.89
C GLN A 190 -8.45 9.04 12.88
N PHE A 191 -7.86 7.96 13.37
CA PHE A 191 -7.74 6.72 12.60
C PHE A 191 -9.15 6.23 12.28
N VAL A 192 -9.60 6.43 11.04
CA VAL A 192 -10.74 5.69 10.53
C VAL A 192 -10.20 4.31 10.18
N SER A 193 -10.41 3.36 11.09
CA SER A 193 -10.18 1.95 10.85
C SER A 193 -10.95 1.50 9.61
N PHE A 194 -10.24 1.05 8.57
CA PHE A 194 -10.85 0.24 7.52
C PHE A 194 -11.12 -1.15 8.10
N SER A 195 -12.29 -1.31 8.70
CA SER A 195 -12.83 -2.63 9.00
C SER A 195 -13.40 -3.20 7.71
N LEU A 196 -12.73 -4.19 7.12
CA LEU A 196 -13.37 -5.13 6.20
C LEU A 196 -14.35 -6.00 6.99
N LYS A 197 -15.47 -5.41 7.43
CA LYS A 197 -16.67 -6.17 7.81
C LYS A 197 -17.63 -6.08 6.65
N LYS A 198 -17.46 -6.98 5.69
CA LYS A 198 -18.50 -7.21 4.67
C LYS A 198 -19.67 -7.90 5.34
N THR A 199 -20.72 -7.11 5.50
CA THR A 199 -22.10 -7.38 5.86
C THR A 199 -22.59 -8.72 5.31
N PHE A 200 -22.80 -9.71 6.19
CA PHE A 200 -23.46 -10.98 5.82
C PHE A 200 -24.80 -11.23 6.53
N ASN A 201 -25.33 -10.25 7.28
CA ASN A 201 -26.57 -10.45 8.05
C ASN A 201 -27.78 -9.63 7.60
N SER A 202 -27.63 -8.62 6.73
CA SER A 202 -28.78 -7.79 6.31
C SER A 202 -29.60 -8.42 5.18
N PHE A 203 -28.96 -9.25 4.33
CA PHE A 203 -29.64 -9.90 3.20
C PHE A 203 -30.45 -11.14 3.61
N LEU A 204 -30.05 -11.83 4.67
CA LEU A 204 -30.76 -13.01 5.19
C LEU A 204 -32.09 -12.66 5.88
N ILE A 205 -32.24 -11.44 6.39
CA ILE A 205 -33.47 -10.99 7.06
C ILE A 205 -34.52 -10.56 6.03
N VAL A 206 -34.11 -9.90 4.95
CA VAL A 206 -35.04 -9.47 3.87
C VAL A 206 -35.49 -10.66 3.03
N ALA A 207 -34.59 -11.60 2.72
CA ALA A 207 -34.96 -12.81 1.97
C ALA A 207 -35.94 -13.70 2.75
N ASN A 208 -35.75 -13.87 4.06
CA ASN A 208 -36.68 -14.67 4.88
C ASN A 208 -38.04 -14.00 5.08
N SER A 209 -38.09 -12.66 5.17
CA SER A 209 -39.35 -11.91 5.29
C SER A 209 -40.21 -11.98 4.02
N LEU A 210 -39.59 -11.97 2.84
CA LEU A 210 -40.29 -12.08 1.56
C LEU A 210 -40.75 -13.52 1.26
N ILE A 211 -39.98 -14.53 1.68
CA ILE A 211 -40.38 -15.95 1.54
C ILE A 211 -41.58 -16.28 2.46
N THR A 212 -41.61 -15.75 3.68
CA THR A 212 -42.75 -15.97 4.61
C THR A 212 -44.02 -15.22 4.19
N LEU A 213 -43.91 -14.03 3.61
CA LEU A 213 -45.06 -13.29 3.06
C LEU A 213 -45.62 -13.92 1.78
N TRP A 214 -44.81 -14.67 1.02
CA TRP A 214 -45.28 -15.38 -0.17
C TRP A 214 -46.01 -16.68 0.18
N PHE A 215 -45.55 -17.41 1.21
CA PHE A 215 -46.24 -18.62 1.69
C PHE A 215 -47.62 -18.34 2.31
N SER A 216 -47.83 -17.17 2.94
CA SER A 216 -49.13 -16.84 3.56
C SER A 216 -50.23 -16.46 2.56
N LYS A 217 -49.87 -16.07 1.33
CA LYS A 217 -50.84 -15.73 0.26
C LYS A 217 -51.14 -16.89 -0.69
N PHE A 218 -50.43 -18.01 -0.60
CA PHE A 218 -50.62 -19.17 -1.49
C PHE A 218 -51.40 -20.33 -0.84
N LEU A 219 -51.77 -20.21 0.45
CA LEU A 219 -52.52 -21.20 1.22
C LEU A 219 -53.93 -20.72 1.66
N GLN A 220 -54.49 -19.71 0.98
CA GLN A 220 -55.92 -19.38 1.04
C GLN A 220 -56.55 -19.53 -0.34
#